data_AF-A0A6P6YF57-F1
#
_entry.id   AF-A0A6P6YF57-F1
#
_cell.length_a   1.000
_cell.length_b   1.000
_cell.length_c   1.000
_cell.angle_alpha   90.00
_cell.angle_beta   90.00
_cell.angle_gamma   90.00
#
_symmetry.space_group_name_H-M   'P 1'
#
loop_
_entity.id
_entity.type
_entity.pdbx_description
1 polymer ?
#
loop_
_entity_poly.entity_id
_entity_poly.type
_entity_poly.pdbx_seq_one_letter_code
_entity_poly.pdbx_strand_id
1 'polypeptide(L)'
;MTIPEENKTKQQQQQSDEDNEENVPILGYWNIRGNAQPIRLLLHYTKTRYKEKSYNFGKCDQDKIIWRSSKFNLELDFPNLPYYIEGNLKLTQSLTILRYLAKKHNLAGQSEKERTRIDLLEQQLRDYRNEFIEASTNKNFEKARLIYLARLPDKLRSLSAFLKERPFFCGNSLSYVDFMAYEYIDQHHYLYHELFEQYGCQNLIEYLKRIEQLPTIKEYQYSQEYIRHPSGLLIAWYEAKFFSTFNRSVSDKPTEQLEQEIHDTTISSSDAEQDMYMV
;
A
#
# COMPACT_ATOMS: atom_id res chain seq x y z
N MET A 1 -2.54 5.90 59.80
CA MET A 1 -1.87 4.71 59.22
C MET A 1 -1.35 5.09 57.86
N THR A 2 -0.05 5.35 57.77
CA THR A 2 0.64 5.77 56.55
C THR A 2 0.77 4.56 55.62
N ILE A 3 0.22 4.63 54.42
CA ILE A 3 0.40 3.58 53.40
C ILE A 3 1.91 3.54 53.07
N PRO A 4 2.59 2.37 53.18
CA PRO A 4 4.02 2.26 52.93
C PRO A 4 4.40 2.74 51.52
N GLU A 5 5.52 3.44 51.39
CA GLU A 5 5.98 4.06 50.14
C GLU A 5 6.06 3.07 48.96
N GLU A 6 6.37 1.79 49.20
CA GLU A 6 6.36 0.74 48.17
C GLU A 6 5.00 0.51 47.50
N ASN A 7 3.90 0.68 48.23
CA ASN A 7 2.54 0.55 47.67
C ASN A 7 2.15 1.77 46.83
N LYS A 8 2.69 2.96 47.14
CA LYS A 8 2.48 4.17 46.32
C LYS A 8 3.23 4.05 44.98
N THR A 9 4.44 3.52 44.98
CA THR A 9 5.23 3.33 43.76
C THR A 9 4.60 2.29 42.85
N LYS A 10 4.11 1.16 43.39
CA LYS A 10 3.39 0.15 42.61
C LYS A 10 2.05 0.65 42.05
N GLN A 11 1.31 1.44 42.81
CA GLN A 11 0.06 2.07 42.33
C GLN A 11 0.31 3.13 41.27
N GLN A 12 1.34 3.96 41.40
CA GLN A 12 1.71 4.94 40.38
C GLN A 12 2.20 4.27 39.09
N GLN A 13 2.92 3.15 39.22
CA GLN A 13 3.41 2.39 38.07
C GLN A 13 2.26 1.65 37.36
N GLN A 14 1.34 1.04 38.12
CA GLN A 14 0.09 0.48 37.58
C GLN A 14 -0.78 1.53 36.90
N GLN A 15 -0.97 2.71 37.52
CA GLN A 15 -1.73 3.80 36.92
C GLN A 15 -1.06 4.32 35.63
N SER A 16 0.27 4.43 35.60
CA SER A 16 1.02 4.83 34.39
C SER A 16 1.02 3.78 33.29
N ASP A 17 0.91 2.50 33.64
CA ASP A 17 0.81 1.39 32.70
C ASP A 17 -0.63 1.28 32.16
N GLU A 18 -1.65 1.54 32.99
CA GLU A 18 -3.07 1.61 32.60
C GLU A 18 -3.37 2.83 31.72
N ASP A 19 -2.83 4.01 32.04
CA ASP A 19 -2.91 5.23 31.21
C ASP A 19 -2.19 5.05 29.86
N ASN A 20 -1.15 4.20 29.82
CA ASN A 20 -0.48 3.77 28.59
C ASN A 20 -1.29 2.75 27.78
N GLU A 21 -2.16 1.95 28.42
CA GLU A 21 -3.03 1.00 27.71
C GLU A 21 -4.28 1.64 27.11
N GLU A 22 -4.84 2.69 27.75
CA GLU A 22 -5.97 3.47 27.22
C GLU A 22 -5.58 4.35 26.02
N ASN A 23 -4.31 4.69 25.86
CA ASN A 23 -3.81 5.53 24.76
C ASN A 23 -3.13 4.77 23.60
N VAL A 24 -3.21 3.44 23.57
CA VAL A 24 -2.63 2.66 22.46
C VAL A 24 -3.37 3.00 21.15
N PRO A 25 -2.66 3.49 20.11
CA PRO A 25 -3.30 3.85 18.87
C PRO A 25 -4.04 2.70 18.20
N ILE A 26 -5.14 3.00 17.52
CA ILE A 26 -5.95 2.03 16.78
C ILE A 26 -5.83 2.30 15.28
N LEU A 27 -5.34 1.32 14.52
CA LEU A 27 -5.43 1.29 13.05
C LEU A 27 -6.66 0.48 12.66
N GLY A 28 -7.64 1.12 12.02
CA GLY A 28 -8.82 0.44 11.50
C GLY A 28 -8.72 0.19 10.01
N TYR A 29 -8.83 -1.07 9.59
CA TYR A 29 -8.91 -1.41 8.16
C TYR A 29 -9.61 -2.74 7.92
N TRP A 30 -9.84 -3.04 6.64
CA TRP A 30 -10.20 -4.39 6.23
C TRP A 30 -9.09 -5.37 6.59
N ASN A 31 -9.44 -6.64 6.84
CA ASN A 31 -8.52 -7.77 7.09
C ASN A 31 -7.79 -8.22 5.81
N ILE A 32 -7.28 -7.24 5.08
CA ILE A 32 -6.55 -7.36 3.83
C ILE A 32 -5.34 -6.45 3.84
N ARG A 33 -4.44 -6.68 2.89
CA ARG A 33 -3.24 -5.85 2.66
C ARG A 33 -3.62 -4.40 2.32
N GLY A 34 -4.20 -4.19 1.13
CA GLY A 34 -4.86 -2.94 0.71
C GLY A 34 -4.09 -1.65 1.03
N ASN A 35 -4.81 -0.57 1.32
CA ASN A 35 -4.22 0.77 1.58
C ASN A 35 -3.56 0.89 2.96
N ALA A 36 -3.79 -0.06 3.86
CA ALA A 36 -3.19 -0.06 5.19
C ALA A 36 -1.78 -0.65 5.21
N GLN A 37 -1.38 -1.44 4.22
CA GLN A 37 -0.09 -2.12 4.29
C GLN A 37 1.12 -1.18 4.42
N PRO A 38 1.23 -0.06 3.67
CA PRO A 38 2.31 0.90 3.92
C PRO A 38 2.29 1.47 5.36
N ILE A 39 1.11 1.63 5.95
CA ILE A 39 0.95 2.10 7.33
C ILE A 39 1.43 1.04 8.31
N ARG A 40 1.02 -0.23 8.14
CA ARG A 40 1.51 -1.36 8.96
C ARG A 40 3.03 -1.47 8.90
N LEU A 41 3.61 -1.45 7.69
CA LEU A 41 5.07 -1.47 7.50
C LEU A 41 5.77 -0.34 8.27
N LEU A 42 5.24 0.89 8.21
CA LEU A 42 5.79 2.03 8.94
C LEU A 42 5.68 1.85 10.47
N LEU A 43 4.53 1.40 10.97
CA LEU A 43 4.31 1.14 12.40
C LEU A 43 5.28 0.07 12.93
N HIS A 44 5.45 -1.03 12.19
CA HIS A 44 6.42 -2.06 12.54
C HIS A 44 7.87 -1.57 12.44
N TYR A 45 8.21 -0.82 11.39
CA TYR A 45 9.54 -0.25 11.23
C TYR A 45 9.93 0.63 12.42
N THR A 46 8.99 1.47 12.86
CA THR A 46 9.16 2.41 13.98
C THR A 46 8.95 1.76 15.35
N LYS A 47 8.59 0.46 15.41
CA LYS A 47 8.20 -0.26 16.62
C LYS A 47 7.09 0.45 17.41
N THR A 48 6.21 1.14 16.71
CA THR A 48 5.07 1.80 17.32
C THR A 48 4.07 0.76 17.78
N ARG A 49 3.78 0.69 19.09
CA ARG A 49 2.72 -0.18 19.63
C ARG A 49 1.38 0.35 19.11
N TYR A 50 0.55 -0.53 18.55
CA TYR A 50 -0.80 -0.21 18.09
C TYR A 50 -1.70 -1.43 18.21
N LYS A 51 -3.02 -1.20 18.19
CA LYS A 51 -4.05 -2.25 18.03
C LYS A 51 -4.61 -2.16 16.62
N GLU A 52 -4.83 -3.30 15.97
CA GLU A 52 -5.51 -3.34 14.68
C GLU A 52 -7.00 -3.69 14.85
N LYS A 53 -7.89 -2.80 14.43
CA LYS A 53 -9.33 -3.09 14.29
C LYS A 53 -9.60 -3.59 12.87
N SER A 54 -9.54 -4.90 12.73
CA SER A 54 -9.80 -5.60 11.46
C SER A 54 -11.30 -5.78 11.20
N TYR A 55 -11.74 -5.38 10.00
CA TYR A 55 -13.08 -5.66 9.48
C TYR A 55 -13.01 -6.70 8.37
N ASN A 56 -13.96 -7.63 8.31
CA ASN A 56 -13.96 -8.65 7.26
C ASN A 56 -14.21 -8.04 5.87
N PHE A 57 -13.37 -8.36 4.91
CA PHE A 57 -13.58 -7.99 3.52
C PHE A 57 -14.40 -9.04 2.76
N GLY A 58 -15.65 -8.70 2.45
CA GLY A 58 -16.36 -9.22 1.26
C GLY A 58 -16.74 -10.71 1.23
N LYS A 59 -16.83 -11.44 2.34
CA LYS A 59 -17.32 -12.83 2.30
C LYS A 59 -18.85 -12.94 2.31
N CYS A 60 -19.54 -12.01 2.95
CA CYS A 60 -21.00 -11.90 2.91
C CYS A 60 -21.46 -10.45 3.18
N ASP A 61 -22.73 -10.15 2.93
CA ASP A 61 -23.28 -8.81 3.20
C ASP A 61 -23.23 -8.42 4.68
N GLN A 62 -23.24 -9.41 5.58
CA GLN A 62 -23.14 -9.19 7.04
C GLN A 62 -21.78 -8.58 7.44
N ASP A 63 -20.68 -8.95 6.78
CA ASP A 63 -19.35 -8.39 7.08
C ASP A 63 -19.28 -6.88 6.78
N LYS A 64 -19.94 -6.44 5.71
CA LYS A 64 -20.04 -5.02 5.36
C LYS A 64 -20.91 -4.25 6.35
N ILE A 65 -21.89 -4.92 6.99
CA ILE A 65 -22.77 -4.30 7.99
C ILE A 65 -21.97 -3.89 9.23
N ILE A 66 -20.99 -4.68 9.68
CA ILE A 66 -20.19 -4.37 10.89
C ILE A 66 -19.45 -3.03 10.74
N TRP A 67 -18.79 -2.81 9.60
CA TRP A 67 -18.18 -1.51 9.34
C TRP A 67 -19.24 -0.43 9.20
N ARG A 68 -20.29 -0.65 8.40
CA ARG A 68 -21.35 0.35 8.16
C ARG A 68 -22.05 0.81 9.43
N SER A 69 -22.27 -0.09 10.39
CA SER A 69 -22.91 0.21 11.67
C SER A 69 -21.99 0.98 12.62
N SER A 70 -20.68 0.76 12.53
CA SER A 70 -19.68 1.41 13.38
C SER A 70 -19.17 2.73 12.79
N LYS A 71 -19.29 2.91 11.47
CA LYS A 71 -18.70 4.00 10.67
C LYS A 71 -18.93 5.41 11.26
N PHE A 72 -20.15 5.69 11.70
CA PHE A 72 -20.53 7.02 12.21
C PHE A 72 -20.37 7.16 13.73
N ASN A 73 -20.05 6.08 14.45
CA ASN A 73 -19.89 6.07 15.90
C ASN A 73 -18.44 6.35 16.34
N LEU A 74 -17.52 6.51 15.40
CA LEU A 74 -16.09 6.77 15.66
C LEU A 74 -15.76 8.27 15.73
N GLU A 75 -16.73 9.14 15.42
CA GLU A 75 -16.56 10.60 15.37
C GLU A 75 -15.38 11.03 14.47
N LEU A 76 -15.23 10.36 13.33
CA LEU A 76 -14.28 10.74 12.29
C LEU A 76 -14.88 11.90 11.48
N ASP A 77 -14.10 12.95 11.18
CA ASP A 77 -14.56 14.08 10.35
C ASP A 77 -15.04 13.60 8.97
N PHE A 78 -14.28 12.68 8.37
CA PHE A 78 -14.60 12.04 7.09
C PHE A 78 -14.53 10.52 7.24
N PRO A 79 -15.61 9.85 7.70
CA PRO A 79 -15.57 8.42 8.03
C PRO A 79 -15.18 7.54 6.82
N ASN A 80 -14.04 6.88 6.92
CA ASN A 80 -13.49 6.02 5.87
C ASN A 80 -12.48 5.00 6.44
N LEU A 81 -12.06 4.06 5.60
CA LEU A 81 -10.98 3.11 5.89
C LEU A 81 -9.79 3.35 4.92
N PRO A 82 -8.53 3.33 5.40
CA PRO A 82 -8.14 3.18 6.80
C PRO A 82 -8.43 4.42 7.64
N TYR A 83 -8.58 4.20 8.95
CA TYR A 83 -8.54 5.25 9.98
C TYR A 83 -7.44 4.97 11.00
N TYR A 84 -6.96 6.02 11.66
CA TYR A 84 -6.01 5.94 12.77
C TYR A 84 -6.49 6.83 13.91
N ILE A 85 -6.64 6.25 15.10
CA ILE A 85 -7.07 6.97 16.31
C ILE A 85 -5.97 6.88 17.36
N GLU A 86 -5.50 8.03 17.84
CA GLU A 86 -4.53 8.15 18.93
C GLU A 86 -5.00 9.24 19.90
N GLY A 87 -5.57 8.84 21.04
CA GLY A 87 -6.25 9.76 21.96
C GLY A 87 -7.34 10.56 21.23
N ASN A 88 -7.23 11.90 21.28
CA ASN A 88 -8.16 12.82 20.60
C ASN A 88 -7.88 13.00 19.10
N LEU A 89 -6.76 12.49 18.58
CA LEU A 89 -6.43 12.57 17.16
C LEU A 89 -7.15 11.46 16.40
N LYS A 90 -8.02 11.84 15.46
CA LYS A 90 -8.82 10.92 14.65
C LYS A 90 -8.59 11.20 13.17
N LEU A 91 -7.81 10.35 12.50
CA LEU A 91 -7.42 10.53 11.10
C LEU A 91 -8.09 9.51 10.19
N THR A 92 -8.48 9.95 9.00
CA THR A 92 -8.73 9.10 7.85
C THR A 92 -7.82 9.53 6.69
N GLN A 93 -7.91 8.85 5.55
CA GLN A 93 -7.00 8.98 4.39
C GLN A 93 -5.62 8.37 4.65
N SER A 94 -5.25 7.35 3.86
CA SER A 94 -4.01 6.61 4.11
C SER A 94 -2.74 7.46 3.97
N LEU A 95 -2.72 8.45 3.06
CA LEU A 95 -1.57 9.36 2.91
C LEU A 95 -1.45 10.31 4.11
N THR A 96 -2.57 10.82 4.62
CA THR A 96 -2.57 11.67 5.81
C THR A 96 -2.04 10.91 7.02
N ILE A 97 -2.50 9.66 7.22
CA ILE A 97 -2.01 8.79 8.30
C ILE A 97 -0.51 8.53 8.15
N LEU A 98 -0.05 8.17 6.95
CA LEU A 98 1.37 7.97 6.66
C LEU A 98 2.20 9.23 6.96
N ARG A 99 1.78 10.39 6.45
CA ARG A 99 2.47 11.68 6.66
C ARG A 99 2.52 12.06 8.14
N TYR A 100 1.44 11.82 8.90
CA TYR A 100 1.40 12.06 10.34
C TYR A 100 2.45 11.21 11.08
N LEU A 101 2.41 9.89 10.87
CA LEU A 101 3.36 8.97 11.51
C LEU A 101 4.79 9.25 11.05
N ALA A 102 4.99 9.55 9.77
CA ALA A 102 6.29 9.89 9.23
C ALA A 102 6.90 11.12 9.92
N LYS A 103 6.12 12.19 10.13
CA LYS A 103 6.57 13.37 10.86
C LYS A 103 6.91 13.04 12.31
N LYS A 104 6.06 12.26 12.98
CA LYS A 104 6.27 11.81 14.37
C LYS A 104 7.57 11.03 14.56
N HIS A 105 8.02 10.30 13.53
CA HIS A 105 9.20 9.44 13.57
C HIS A 105 10.38 9.93 12.71
N ASN A 106 10.38 11.20 12.27
CA ASN A 106 11.45 11.78 11.43
C ASN A 106 11.70 11.06 10.08
N LEU A 107 10.63 10.51 9.48
CA LEU A 107 10.62 9.80 8.19
C LEU A 107 9.95 10.60 7.06
N ALA A 108 9.79 11.91 7.24
CA ALA A 108 9.16 12.84 6.28
C ALA A 108 10.18 13.69 5.49
N GLY A 109 11.44 13.24 5.39
CA GLY A 109 12.53 13.93 4.72
C GLY A 109 13.21 15.01 5.58
N GLN A 110 14.54 15.09 5.49
CA GLN A 110 15.39 15.95 6.32
C GLN A 110 15.79 17.26 5.61
N SER A 111 15.58 17.35 4.30
CA SER A 111 15.85 18.55 3.50
C SER A 111 14.69 18.87 2.56
N GLU A 112 14.62 20.11 2.07
CA GLU A 112 13.62 20.50 1.06
C GLU A 112 13.71 19.66 -0.21
N LYS A 113 14.93 19.29 -0.61
CA LYS A 113 15.15 18.39 -1.75
C LYS A 113 14.54 17.00 -1.51
N GLU A 114 14.73 16.46 -0.32
CA GLU A 114 14.16 15.18 0.08
C GLU A 114 12.63 15.23 0.16
N ARG A 115 12.07 16.27 0.79
CA ARG A 115 10.63 16.50 0.88
C ARG A 115 9.97 16.64 -0.49
N THR A 116 10.55 17.44 -1.37
CA THR A 116 10.07 17.60 -2.75
C THR A 116 10.05 16.26 -3.50
N ARG A 117 11.09 15.44 -3.32
CA ARG A 117 11.20 14.12 -3.95
C ARG A 117 10.18 13.13 -3.40
N ILE A 118 9.92 13.18 -2.09
CA ILE A 118 8.87 12.42 -1.41
C ILE A 118 7.49 12.82 -1.96
N ASP A 119 7.18 14.12 -2.02
CA ASP A 119 5.88 14.61 -2.45
C ASP A 119 5.58 14.22 -3.90
N LEU A 120 6.56 14.37 -4.81
CA LEU A 120 6.42 13.95 -6.20
C LEU A 120 6.14 12.45 -6.33
N LEU A 121 6.91 11.62 -5.62
CA LEU A 121 6.75 10.18 -5.71
C LEU A 121 5.48 9.67 -5.03
N GLU A 122 5.05 10.28 -3.91
CA GLU A 122 3.80 9.93 -3.25
C GLU A 122 2.63 10.05 -4.22
N GLN A 123 2.54 11.18 -4.92
CA GLN A 123 1.49 11.45 -5.90
C GLN A 123 1.56 10.45 -7.06
N GLN A 124 2.75 10.23 -7.61
CA GLN A 124 2.92 9.28 -8.71
C GLN A 124 2.55 7.84 -8.33
N LEU A 125 2.92 7.39 -7.13
CA LEU A 125 2.54 6.06 -6.63
C LEU A 125 1.05 5.96 -6.32
N ARG A 126 0.41 7.06 -5.91
CA ARG A 126 -1.05 7.11 -5.76
C ARG A 126 -1.74 6.90 -7.11
N ASP A 127 -1.28 7.57 -8.17
CA ASP A 127 -1.84 7.42 -9.51
C ASP A 127 -1.66 5.99 -10.04
N TYR A 128 -0.44 5.45 -9.95
CA TYR A 128 -0.16 4.08 -10.37
C TYR A 128 -1.01 3.05 -9.64
N ARG A 129 -1.20 3.24 -8.33
CA ARG A 129 -2.06 2.36 -7.54
C ARG A 129 -3.53 2.47 -7.94
N ASN A 130 -4.02 3.67 -8.23
CA ASN A 130 -5.41 3.87 -8.65
C ASN A 130 -5.68 3.17 -9.98
N GLU A 131 -4.77 3.30 -10.95
CA GLU A 131 -4.85 2.58 -12.23
C GLU A 131 -4.86 1.06 -12.04
N PHE A 132 -4.01 0.54 -11.14
CA PHE A 132 -3.97 -0.88 -10.84
C PHE A 132 -5.28 -1.38 -10.22
N ILE A 133 -5.86 -0.61 -9.29
CA ILE A 133 -7.16 -0.92 -8.68
C ILE A 133 -8.29 -0.84 -9.72
N GLU A 134 -8.28 0.15 -10.60
CA GLU A 134 -9.26 0.30 -11.66
C GLU A 134 -9.25 -0.91 -12.60
N ALA A 135 -8.07 -1.33 -13.04
CA ALA A 135 -7.92 -2.54 -13.85
C ALA A 135 -8.45 -3.79 -13.12
N SER A 136 -8.21 -3.88 -11.81
CA SER A 136 -8.68 -4.98 -10.97
C SER A 136 -10.19 -5.07 -10.81
N THR A 137 -10.89 -3.93 -10.88
CA THR A 137 -12.33 -3.81 -10.61
C THR A 137 -13.16 -3.57 -11.86
N ASN A 138 -12.52 -3.58 -13.03
CA ASN A 138 -13.18 -3.42 -14.30
C ASN A 138 -14.12 -4.61 -14.59
N LYS A 139 -15.29 -4.31 -15.17
CA LYS A 139 -16.27 -5.35 -15.58
C LYS A 139 -15.69 -6.30 -16.62
N ASN A 140 -14.83 -5.80 -17.51
CA ASN A 140 -14.01 -6.61 -18.42
C ASN A 140 -12.58 -6.63 -17.89
N PHE A 141 -12.38 -7.43 -16.84
CA PHE A 141 -11.09 -7.57 -16.16
C PHE A 141 -9.97 -7.93 -17.14
N GLU A 142 -10.17 -8.93 -18.01
CA GLU A 142 -9.11 -9.42 -18.89
C GLU A 142 -8.62 -8.33 -19.87
N LYS A 143 -9.53 -7.59 -20.50
CA LYS A 143 -9.15 -6.47 -21.37
C LYS A 143 -8.40 -5.39 -20.59
N ALA A 144 -8.89 -5.00 -19.42
CA ALA A 144 -8.26 -3.97 -18.59
C ALA A 144 -6.88 -4.42 -18.06
N ARG A 145 -6.75 -5.70 -17.71
CA ARG A 145 -5.50 -6.34 -17.27
C ARG A 145 -4.44 -6.27 -18.37
N LEU A 146 -4.78 -6.66 -19.60
CA LEU A 146 -3.84 -6.62 -20.74
C LEU A 146 -3.41 -5.18 -21.07
N ILE A 147 -4.33 -4.22 -21.06
CA ILE A 147 -4.00 -2.79 -21.26
C ILE A 147 -3.04 -2.31 -20.17
N TYR A 148 -3.31 -2.66 -18.91
CA TYR A 148 -2.43 -2.29 -17.80
C TYR A 148 -1.04 -2.89 -17.96
N LEU A 149 -0.95 -4.18 -18.34
CA LEU A 149 0.32 -4.87 -18.53
C LEU A 149 1.14 -4.33 -19.68
N ALA A 150 0.49 -3.89 -20.77
CA ALA A 150 1.19 -3.23 -21.88
C ALA A 150 1.90 -1.94 -21.42
N ARG A 151 1.36 -1.24 -20.40
CA ARG A 151 1.89 0.02 -19.87
C ARG A 151 2.80 -0.15 -18.64
N LEU A 152 2.73 -1.29 -17.97
CA LEU A 152 3.52 -1.57 -16.76
C LEU A 152 5.04 -1.38 -16.97
N PRO A 153 5.66 -1.79 -18.10
CA PRO A 153 7.07 -1.56 -18.35
C PRO A 153 7.50 -0.10 -18.22
N ASP A 154 6.70 0.85 -18.70
CA ASP A 154 7.01 2.28 -18.64
C ASP A 154 6.98 2.80 -17.20
N LYS A 155 6.03 2.31 -16.40
CA LYS A 155 5.95 2.61 -14.97
C LYS A 155 7.16 2.07 -14.22
N LEU A 156 7.58 0.83 -14.51
CA LEU A 156 8.75 0.21 -13.89
C LEU A 156 10.04 0.95 -14.27
N ARG A 157 10.24 1.27 -15.55
CA ARG A 157 11.39 2.06 -16.02
C ARG A 157 11.41 3.44 -15.38
N SER A 158 10.27 4.11 -15.24
CA SER A 158 10.17 5.41 -14.58
C SER A 158 10.56 5.34 -13.10
N LEU A 159 10.10 4.33 -12.36
CA LEU A 159 10.49 4.12 -10.96
C LEU A 159 11.98 3.78 -10.84
N SER A 160 12.50 2.92 -11.72
CA SER A 160 13.91 2.55 -11.78
C SER A 160 14.79 3.79 -12.02
N ALA A 161 14.44 4.62 -13.00
CA ALA A 161 15.12 5.86 -13.34
C ALA A 161 14.97 6.93 -12.25
N PHE A 162 13.89 6.92 -11.49
CA PHE A 162 13.70 7.81 -10.35
C PHE A 162 14.53 7.38 -9.13
N LEU A 163 14.64 6.07 -8.86
CA LEU A 163 15.50 5.52 -7.81
C LEU A 163 16.99 5.76 -8.14
N LYS A 164 17.41 5.41 -9.36
CA LYS A 164 18.80 5.36 -9.82
C LYS A 164 19.65 4.44 -8.93
N GLU A 165 20.77 4.94 -8.43
CA GLU A 165 21.73 4.26 -7.55
C GLU A 165 21.45 4.53 -6.07
N ARG A 166 20.37 5.26 -5.74
CA ARG A 166 20.08 5.63 -4.35
C ARG A 166 19.60 4.41 -3.57
N PRO A 167 19.96 4.30 -2.28
CA PRO A 167 19.48 3.21 -1.44
C PRO A 167 17.96 3.28 -1.21
N PHE A 168 17.39 4.50 -1.18
CA PHE A 168 15.99 4.77 -0.91
C PHE A 168 15.40 5.80 -1.88
N PHE A 169 14.07 5.81 -1.96
CA PHE A 169 13.32 6.71 -2.82
C PHE A 169 13.30 8.15 -2.34
N CYS A 170 13.63 8.44 -1.09
CA CYS A 170 13.84 9.82 -0.63
C CYS A 170 15.26 10.33 -0.96
N GLY A 171 16.27 9.46 -0.87
CA GLY A 171 17.66 9.86 -0.93
C GLY A 171 18.57 8.80 -0.33
N ASN A 172 19.42 9.25 0.59
CA ASN A 172 20.25 8.35 1.41
C ASN A 172 19.53 7.85 2.66
N SER A 173 18.40 8.47 3.02
CA SER A 173 17.59 8.12 4.18
C SER A 173 16.28 7.47 3.76
N LEU A 174 15.84 6.49 4.56
CA LEU A 174 14.52 5.89 4.46
C LEU A 174 13.43 6.92 4.80
N SER A 175 12.29 6.85 4.13
CA SER A 175 11.13 7.70 4.37
C SER A 175 9.83 6.91 4.24
N TYR A 176 8.69 7.53 4.55
CA TYR A 176 7.41 6.83 4.40
C TYR A 176 7.06 6.45 2.96
N VAL A 177 7.57 7.20 1.96
CA VAL A 177 7.30 6.88 0.55
C VAL A 177 7.98 5.58 0.13
N ASP A 178 9.02 5.14 0.84
CA ASP A 178 9.63 3.84 0.64
C ASP A 178 8.68 2.68 0.99
N PHE A 179 7.82 2.82 2.01
CA PHE A 179 6.83 1.78 2.30
C PHE A 179 5.71 1.75 1.25
N MET A 180 5.38 2.89 0.63
CA MET A 180 4.46 2.94 -0.50
C MET A 180 5.07 2.31 -1.76
N ALA A 181 6.33 2.65 -2.06
CA ALA A 181 7.05 2.12 -3.20
C ALA A 181 7.28 0.62 -3.05
N TYR A 182 7.72 0.15 -1.89
CA TYR A 182 7.86 -1.27 -1.56
C TYR A 182 6.54 -2.00 -1.81
N GLU A 183 5.42 -1.50 -1.28
CA GLU A 183 4.11 -2.14 -1.48
C GLU A 183 3.75 -2.29 -2.95
N TYR A 184 3.91 -1.22 -3.74
CA TYR A 184 3.61 -1.25 -5.17
C TYR A 184 4.55 -2.21 -5.91
N ILE A 185 5.86 -2.11 -5.69
CA ILE A 185 6.87 -2.88 -6.41
C ILE A 185 6.78 -4.37 -6.04
N ASP A 186 6.60 -4.72 -4.77
CA ASP A 186 6.46 -6.11 -4.33
C ASP A 186 5.23 -6.79 -4.94
N GLN A 187 4.08 -6.10 -5.01
CA GLN A 187 2.88 -6.64 -5.66
C GLN A 187 3.13 -6.98 -7.13
N HIS A 188 3.79 -6.08 -7.86
CA HIS A 188 4.09 -6.29 -9.28
C HIS A 188 5.18 -7.33 -9.48
N HIS A 189 6.22 -7.34 -8.65
CA HIS A 189 7.27 -8.36 -8.72
C HIS A 189 6.70 -9.74 -8.42
N TYR A 190 5.80 -9.86 -7.43
CA TYR A 190 5.12 -11.12 -7.15
C TYR A 190 4.27 -11.61 -8.33
N LEU A 191 3.56 -10.71 -9.02
CA LEU A 191 2.68 -11.08 -10.13
C LEU A 191 3.40 -11.26 -11.47
N TYR A 192 4.43 -10.47 -11.77
CA TYR A 192 5.06 -10.37 -13.09
C TYR A 192 6.57 -10.12 -13.00
N HIS A 193 7.29 -10.95 -12.22
CA HIS A 193 8.74 -10.84 -12.02
C HIS A 193 9.54 -10.77 -13.33
N GLU A 194 9.11 -11.49 -14.35
CA GLU A 194 9.72 -11.55 -15.67
C GLU A 194 9.82 -10.17 -16.34
N LEU A 195 8.87 -9.27 -16.08
CA LEU A 195 8.89 -7.91 -16.62
C LEU A 195 9.99 -7.05 -15.98
N PHE A 196 10.41 -7.35 -14.76
CA PHE A 196 11.52 -6.62 -14.14
C PHE A 196 12.85 -6.96 -14.82
N GLU A 197 13.06 -8.24 -15.13
CA GLU A 197 14.25 -8.73 -15.82
C GLU A 197 14.28 -8.26 -17.28
N GLN A 198 13.17 -8.46 -18.00
CA GLN A 198 13.04 -8.12 -19.43
C GLN A 198 13.30 -6.63 -19.69
N TYR A 199 12.85 -5.74 -18.80
CA TYR A 199 12.99 -4.29 -18.98
C TYR A 199 14.12 -3.67 -18.14
N GLY A 200 15.07 -4.48 -17.66
CA GLY A 200 16.29 -3.99 -17.03
C GLY A 200 16.11 -3.25 -15.70
N CYS A 201 15.06 -3.58 -14.94
CA CYS A 201 14.69 -2.91 -13.69
C CYS A 201 15.33 -3.58 -12.45
N GLN A 202 16.57 -4.05 -12.58
CA GLN A 202 17.28 -4.81 -11.53
C GLN A 202 17.44 -4.03 -10.22
N ASN A 203 17.65 -2.72 -10.29
CA ASN A 203 17.78 -1.87 -9.12
C ASN A 203 16.50 -1.84 -8.25
N LEU A 204 15.32 -2.07 -8.83
CA LEU A 204 14.07 -2.20 -8.08
C LEU A 204 14.01 -3.53 -7.32
N ILE A 205 14.52 -4.61 -7.90
CA ILE A 205 14.62 -5.91 -7.23
C ILE A 205 15.59 -5.83 -6.05
N GLU A 206 16.74 -5.18 -6.24
CA GLU A 206 17.71 -4.94 -5.18
C GLU A 206 17.14 -4.03 -4.08
N TYR A 207 16.35 -3.04 -4.47
CA TYR A 207 15.60 -2.20 -3.53
C TYR A 207 14.63 -3.00 -2.67
N LEU A 208 13.83 -3.90 -3.25
CA LEU A 208 12.94 -4.78 -2.47
C LEU A 208 13.73 -5.57 -1.42
N LYS A 209 14.81 -6.24 -1.84
CA LYS A 209 15.68 -7.01 -0.94
C LYS A 209 16.21 -6.16 0.21
N ARG A 210 16.60 -4.91 -0.07
CA ARG A 210 17.11 -3.98 0.95
C ARG A 210 16.06 -3.63 1.99
N ILE A 211 14.82 -3.36 1.57
CA ILE A 211 13.71 -3.06 2.49
C ILE A 211 13.37 -4.29 3.34
N GLU A 212 13.32 -5.47 2.73
CA GLU A 212 13.03 -6.74 3.42
C GLU A 212 14.12 -7.18 4.40
N GLN A 213 15.35 -6.71 4.19
CA GLN A 213 16.47 -6.95 5.10
C GLN A 213 16.52 -6.01 6.30
N LEU A 214 15.69 -4.95 6.34
CA LEU A 214 15.56 -4.12 7.54
C LEU A 214 15.07 -5.00 8.69
N PRO A 215 15.77 -5.07 9.85
CA PRO A 215 15.47 -6.05 10.89
C PRO A 215 14.00 -6.05 11.35
N THR A 216 13.40 -4.86 11.51
CA THR A 216 12.00 -4.68 11.93
C THR A 216 11.00 -5.08 10.86
N ILE A 217 11.31 -4.86 9.58
CA ILE A 217 10.47 -5.31 8.48
C ILE A 217 10.54 -6.83 8.34
N LYS A 218 11.76 -7.39 8.41
CA LYS A 218 11.95 -8.84 8.40
C LYS A 218 11.18 -9.50 9.53
N GLU A 219 11.35 -9.01 10.76
CA GLU A 219 10.62 -9.49 11.94
C GLU A 219 9.11 -9.48 11.70
N TYR A 220 8.56 -8.36 11.21
CA TYR A 220 7.14 -8.26 10.87
C TYR A 220 6.75 -9.30 9.82
N GLN A 221 7.49 -9.45 8.72
CA GLN A 221 7.18 -10.39 7.65
C GLN A 221 7.14 -11.87 8.07
N TYR A 222 7.87 -12.25 9.13
CA TYR A 222 7.86 -13.59 9.71
C TYR A 222 6.84 -13.74 10.86
N SER A 223 6.15 -12.67 11.25
CA SER A 223 5.14 -12.69 12.30
C SER A 223 3.78 -13.19 11.79
N GLN A 224 2.91 -13.58 12.72
CA GLN A 224 1.51 -13.95 12.41
C GLN A 224 0.64 -12.75 12.01
N GLU A 225 1.11 -11.53 12.26
CA GLU A 225 0.39 -10.29 11.93
C GLU A 225 0.56 -9.92 10.46
N TYR A 226 1.55 -10.49 9.77
CA TYR A 226 1.84 -10.13 8.38
C TYR A 226 0.86 -10.74 7.39
N ILE A 227 0.20 -9.84 6.65
CA ILE A 227 -0.71 -10.21 5.56
C ILE A 227 0.09 -10.22 4.23
N ARG A 228 0.68 -11.37 3.89
CA ARG A 228 1.51 -11.53 2.68
C ARG A 228 0.73 -11.37 1.39
N HIS A 229 -0.28 -12.20 1.20
CA HIS A 229 -1.05 -12.24 -0.03
C HIS A 229 -2.07 -11.11 -0.02
N PRO A 230 -2.18 -10.34 -1.12
CA PRO A 230 -3.23 -9.37 -1.19
C PRO A 230 -4.55 -10.11 -1.27
N SER A 231 -5.35 -9.86 -0.27
CA SER A 231 -6.76 -10.15 -0.26
C SER A 231 -7.53 -8.88 -0.67
N GLY A 232 -8.73 -9.09 -1.20
CA GLY A 232 -9.63 -8.03 -1.62
C GLY A 232 -9.55 -7.70 -3.09
N LEU A 233 -9.30 -6.44 -3.46
CA LEU A 233 -9.47 -5.98 -4.84
C LEU A 233 -8.52 -6.64 -5.84
N LEU A 234 -7.42 -7.26 -5.39
CA LEU A 234 -6.46 -7.90 -6.29
C LEU A 234 -6.75 -9.37 -6.61
N ILE A 235 -7.78 -9.99 -6.03
CA ILE A 235 -8.05 -11.44 -6.19
C ILE A 235 -8.05 -11.87 -7.67
N ALA A 236 -8.66 -11.09 -8.55
CA ALA A 236 -8.74 -11.38 -9.99
C ALA A 236 -7.35 -11.54 -10.66
N TRP A 237 -6.33 -10.81 -10.20
CA TRP A 237 -4.96 -10.93 -10.70
C TRP A 237 -4.29 -12.25 -10.31
N TYR A 238 -4.59 -12.73 -9.10
CA TYR A 238 -4.06 -14.00 -8.59
C TYR A 238 -4.75 -15.16 -9.29
N GLU A 239 -6.07 -15.06 -9.46
CA GLU A 239 -6.84 -16.02 -10.23
C GLU A 239 -6.31 -16.12 -11.66
N ALA A 240 -6.11 -15.00 -12.36
CA ALA A 240 -5.54 -15.01 -13.71
C ALA A 240 -4.10 -15.55 -13.79
N LYS A 241 -3.27 -15.32 -12.76
CA LYS A 241 -1.89 -15.83 -12.73
C LYS A 241 -1.79 -17.33 -12.45
N PHE A 242 -2.56 -17.81 -11.48
CA PHE A 242 -2.37 -19.16 -10.91
C PHE A 242 -3.45 -20.17 -11.31
N PHE A 243 -4.59 -19.71 -11.83
CA PHE A 243 -5.66 -20.58 -12.32
C PHE A 243 -5.82 -20.35 -13.82
N SER A 244 -5.36 -21.32 -14.61
CA SER A 244 -5.48 -21.32 -16.09
C SER A 244 -6.92 -21.40 -16.60
N THR A 245 -7.89 -21.51 -15.69
CA THR A 245 -9.31 -21.69 -15.99
C THR A 245 -10.13 -20.55 -15.39
N PHE A 246 -9.89 -19.32 -15.84
CA PHE A 246 -11.01 -18.39 -15.87
C PHE A 246 -12.04 -19.01 -16.82
N ASN A 247 -13.14 -19.51 -16.26
CA ASN A 247 -14.33 -19.83 -17.03
C ASN A 247 -14.73 -18.56 -17.77
N ARG A 248 -14.31 -18.49 -19.05
CA ARG A 248 -14.67 -17.43 -19.99
C ARG A 248 -16.16 -17.21 -19.86
N SER A 249 -16.58 -15.98 -19.56
CA SER A 249 -17.97 -15.63 -19.81
C SER A 249 -18.24 -15.94 -21.28
N VAL A 250 -19.44 -16.41 -21.61
CA VAL A 250 -19.85 -16.71 -23.00
C VAL A 250 -19.76 -15.46 -23.90
N SER A 251 -19.55 -14.28 -23.30
CA SER A 251 -19.32 -12.99 -23.96
C SER A 251 -17.85 -12.60 -24.18
N ASP A 252 -16.87 -13.37 -23.70
CA ASP A 252 -15.47 -12.94 -23.71
C ASP A 252 -14.76 -13.36 -24.99
N LYS A 253 -14.21 -12.39 -25.72
CA LYS A 253 -13.33 -12.65 -26.87
C LYS A 253 -12.07 -13.40 -26.41
N PRO A 254 -11.50 -14.31 -27.22
CA PRO A 254 -10.21 -14.94 -26.92
C PRO A 254 -9.11 -13.91 -26.66
N THR A 255 -8.20 -14.21 -25.72
CA THR A 255 -7.05 -13.37 -25.33
C THR A 255 -6.26 -12.85 -26.54
N GLU A 256 -5.97 -13.72 -27.50
CA GLU A 256 -5.25 -13.36 -28.74
C GLU A 256 -5.96 -12.24 -29.54
N GLN A 257 -7.30 -12.24 -29.59
CA GLN A 257 -8.07 -11.19 -30.26
C GLN A 257 -8.03 -9.87 -29.49
N LEU A 258 -8.04 -9.94 -28.15
CA LEU A 258 -7.91 -8.74 -27.30
C LEU A 258 -6.51 -8.14 -27.39
N GLU A 259 -5.47 -8.97 -27.43
CA GLU A 259 -4.08 -8.53 -27.62
C GLU A 259 -3.92 -7.81 -28.96
N GLN A 260 -4.53 -8.33 -30.03
CA GLN A 260 -4.50 -7.69 -31.34
C GLN A 260 -5.27 -6.36 -31.36
N GLU A 261 -6.47 -6.29 -30.76
CA GLU A 261 -7.20 -5.03 -30.60
C GLU A 261 -6.41 -3.96 -29.82
N ILE A 262 -5.71 -4.38 -28.76
CA ILE A 262 -4.88 -3.48 -27.94
C ILE A 262 -3.67 -3.00 -28.74
N HIS A 263 -3.02 -3.89 -29.50
CA HIS A 263 -1.91 -3.53 -30.37
C HIS A 263 -2.33 -2.46 -31.38
N ASP A 264 -3.46 -2.67 -32.07
CA ASP A 264 -4.00 -1.73 -33.06
C ASP A 264 -4.39 -0.38 -32.44
N THR A 265 -4.95 -0.40 -31.22
CA THR A 265 -5.31 0.84 -30.49
C THR A 265 -4.09 1.59 -29.98
N THR A 266 -3.05 0.88 -29.53
CA THR A 266 -1.83 1.49 -28.98
C THR A 266 -1.01 2.19 -30.07
N ILE A 267 -0.92 1.58 -31.26
CA ILE A 267 -0.33 2.21 -32.47
C ILE A 267 -1.11 3.47 -32.84
N SER A 268 -2.44 3.41 -32.87
CA SER A 268 -3.27 4.57 -33.18
C SER A 268 -3.13 5.71 -32.15
N SER A 269 -2.84 5.41 -30.88
CA SER A 269 -2.62 6.42 -29.85
C SER A 269 -1.21 7.01 -29.84
N SER A 270 -0.18 6.25 -30.23
CA SER A 270 1.19 6.79 -30.35
C SER A 270 1.31 7.79 -31.49
N ASP A 271 0.55 7.59 -32.57
CA ASP A 271 0.48 8.54 -33.69
C ASP A 271 -0.25 9.84 -33.28
N ALA A 272 -1.26 9.75 -32.41
CA ALA A 272 -2.00 10.91 -31.91
C ALA A 272 -1.24 11.69 -30.82
N GLU A 273 -0.41 11.03 -30.02
CA GLU A 273 0.44 11.72 -29.02
C GLU A 273 1.61 12.48 -29.66
N GLN A 274 2.18 12.01 -30.78
CA GLN A 274 3.22 12.77 -31.50
C GLN A 274 2.74 14.13 -32.03
N ASP A 275 1.47 14.25 -32.40
CA ASP A 275 0.88 15.51 -32.86
C ASP A 275 0.57 16.50 -31.72
N MET A 276 0.38 16.01 -30.49
CA MET A 276 0.03 16.86 -29.33
C MET A 276 1.25 17.56 -28.71
N TYR A 277 2.47 17.08 -28.95
CA TYR A 277 3.72 17.68 -28.44
C TYR A 277 4.38 18.67 -29.41
N MET A 278 3.72 19.05 -30.51
CA MET A 278 4.20 20.02 -31.49
C MET A 278 3.53 21.40 -31.39
N VAL A 279 3.00 21.77 -30.22
CA VAL A 279 2.52 23.14 -29.89
C VAL A 279 3.06 23.62 -28.56
#